data_AF-A0A150R9W4-F1
#
_entry.id   AF-A0A150R9W4-F1
#
_cell.length_a   1.000
_cell.length_b   1.000
_cell.length_c   1.000
_cell.angle_alpha   90.00
_cell.angle_beta   90.00
_cell.angle_gamma   90.00
#
_symmetry.space_group_name_H-M   'P 1'
#
loop_
_entity.id
_entity.type
_entity.pdbx_description
1 polymer ?
#
loop_
_entity_poly.entity_id
_entity_poly.type
_entity_poly.pdbx_seq_one_letter_code
_entity_poly.pdbx_strand_id
1 'polypeptide(L)'
;MKRSPRKGNPEKLPALKGGPREAGDGAVLDSFDAWIRGRASVGVWRELGRALDGRVDAGAESRGEELDYTASFFALPAATGPIQMLVTGLLGQVEPAAPEAAVLHLRWELLSDGPPPPYIVRSSNRVGGWPAVLELIAARWPGPRKVTAEVSATYVIKTAVYKLDEGMELSPERSSQRQRRVTQTAAEWRIEPPSGPVGRVSLARISAEELVVATSGHHELTLGSNLGAELNDAVWEGLRPLLVSP
;
A
#
# COMPACT_ATOMS: atom_id res chain seq x y z
N MET A 1 25.56 -50.97 31.05
CA MET A 1 25.31 -50.26 29.78
C MET A 1 23.81 -50.01 29.63
N LYS A 2 23.34 -48.76 29.77
CA LYS A 2 22.09 -48.24 29.20
C LYS A 2 22.24 -46.72 29.17
N ARG A 3 22.38 -46.16 27.97
CA ARG A 3 22.56 -44.72 27.72
C ARG A 3 21.20 -44.03 27.71
N SER A 4 21.09 -42.89 28.39
CA SER A 4 19.97 -41.96 28.31
C SER A 4 19.81 -41.40 26.88
N PRO A 5 18.58 -41.11 26.42
CA PRO A 5 18.38 -40.38 25.17
C PRO A 5 18.79 -38.91 25.38
N ARG A 6 19.67 -38.42 24.51
CA ARG A 6 20.08 -37.01 24.46
C ARG A 6 18.87 -36.14 24.11
N LYS A 7 18.68 -35.07 24.89
CA LYS A 7 17.93 -33.87 24.51
C LYS A 7 18.35 -33.46 23.09
N GLY A 8 17.44 -33.57 22.14
CA GLY A 8 17.55 -32.92 20.84
C GLY A 8 17.55 -31.42 21.05
N ASN A 9 18.63 -30.78 20.63
CA ASN A 9 18.71 -29.34 20.45
C ASN A 9 17.55 -28.92 19.53
N PRO A 10 16.70 -27.94 19.89
CA PRO A 10 15.78 -27.39 18.90
C PRO A 10 16.63 -26.81 17.79
N GLU A 11 16.46 -27.36 16.59
CA GLU A 11 17.07 -26.88 15.37
C GLU A 11 16.96 -25.36 15.35
N LYS A 12 18.12 -24.70 15.28
CA LYS A 12 18.19 -23.29 14.92
C LYS A 12 17.47 -23.18 13.57
N LEU A 13 16.25 -22.67 13.60
CA LEU A 13 15.57 -22.18 12.41
C LEU A 13 16.57 -21.29 11.68
N PRO A 14 16.82 -21.51 10.37
CA PRO A 14 17.65 -20.57 9.61
C PRO A 14 17.03 -19.19 9.77
N ALA A 15 17.86 -18.18 10.05
CA ALA A 15 17.41 -16.80 10.07
C ALA A 15 16.70 -16.54 8.73
N LEU A 16 15.41 -16.20 8.80
CA LEU A 16 14.60 -15.79 7.65
C LEU A 16 15.21 -14.51 7.09
N LYS A 17 16.22 -14.65 6.21
CA LYS A 17 16.65 -13.59 5.30
C LYS A 17 15.55 -13.42 4.26
N GLY A 18 14.61 -12.56 4.57
CA GLY A 18 13.50 -12.17 3.71
C GLY A 18 12.96 -10.83 4.18
N GLY A 19 13.83 -9.81 4.15
CA GLY A 19 13.38 -8.43 4.21
C GLY A 19 12.59 -8.06 2.94
N PRO A 20 11.86 -6.94 2.95
CA PRO A 20 11.06 -6.50 1.82
C PRO A 20 11.89 -6.48 0.55
N ARG A 21 11.34 -7.08 -0.52
CA ARG A 21 12.01 -7.15 -1.81
C ARG A 21 12.42 -5.76 -2.26
N GLU A 22 13.70 -5.66 -2.57
CA GLU A 22 14.31 -4.57 -3.33
C GLU A 22 13.49 -4.34 -4.61
N ALA A 23 12.85 -3.17 -4.75
CA ALA A 23 12.25 -2.72 -6.01
C ALA A 23 13.32 -2.55 -7.11
N GLY A 24 14.57 -2.40 -6.68
CA GLY A 24 15.84 -2.59 -7.37
C GLY A 24 16.94 -2.59 -6.30
N ASP A 25 18.17 -3.06 -6.61
CA ASP A 25 19.31 -3.03 -5.66
C ASP A 25 19.37 -1.62 -5.02
N GLY A 26 19.00 -1.48 -3.74
CA GLY A 26 18.99 -0.18 -3.05
C GLY A 26 17.69 0.64 -3.01
N ALA A 27 16.53 0.13 -3.43
CA ALA A 27 15.23 0.77 -3.20
C ALA A 27 14.22 -0.21 -2.57
N VAL A 28 13.50 0.22 -1.53
CA VAL A 28 12.52 -0.58 -0.81
C VAL A 28 11.18 0.14 -0.83
N LEU A 29 10.13 -0.55 -1.29
CA LEU A 29 8.76 -0.06 -1.15
C LEU A 29 8.34 -0.12 0.32
N ASP A 30 8.02 1.04 0.89
CA ASP A 30 7.54 1.17 2.27
C ASP A 30 6.01 1.00 2.32
N SER A 31 5.31 1.77 1.49
CA SER A 31 3.85 1.65 1.34
C SER A 31 3.39 2.14 -0.03
N PHE A 32 2.24 1.67 -0.48
CA PHE A 32 1.50 2.35 -1.53
C PHE A 32 0.00 2.24 -1.31
N ASP A 33 -0.72 3.18 -1.89
CA ASP A 33 -2.14 3.37 -1.75
C ASP A 33 -2.76 3.51 -3.14
N ALA A 34 -3.95 2.94 -3.31
CA ALA A 34 -4.77 3.08 -4.50
C ALA A 34 -6.20 3.46 -4.09
N TRP A 35 -6.71 4.56 -4.63
CA TRP A 35 -8.09 5.00 -4.46
C TRP A 35 -8.86 4.82 -5.77
N ILE A 36 -9.88 3.98 -5.71
CA ILE A 36 -10.70 3.60 -6.86
C ILE A 36 -12.10 4.11 -6.61
N ARG A 37 -12.58 4.99 -7.50
CA ARG A 37 -13.92 5.59 -7.40
C ARG A 37 -14.88 4.84 -8.33
N GLY A 38 -16.09 4.59 -7.86
CA GLY A 38 -17.14 3.93 -8.64
C GLY A 38 -18.51 4.52 -8.39
N ARG A 39 -19.47 4.17 -9.25
CA ARG A 39 -20.88 4.51 -9.06
C ARG A 39 -21.78 3.30 -9.30
N ALA A 40 -22.71 3.05 -8.39
CA ALA A 40 -23.74 2.01 -8.48
C ALA A 40 -24.87 2.25 -7.49
N SER A 41 -25.93 1.44 -7.57
CA SER A 41 -26.98 1.47 -6.55
C SER A 41 -26.44 1.06 -5.19
N VAL A 42 -27.02 1.63 -4.13
CA VAL A 42 -26.63 1.37 -2.73
C VAL A 42 -26.71 -0.12 -2.40
N GLY A 43 -27.66 -0.85 -2.99
CA GLY A 43 -27.78 -2.31 -2.83
C GLY A 43 -26.53 -3.05 -3.29
N VAL A 44 -25.96 -2.68 -4.44
CA VAL A 44 -24.73 -3.29 -4.97
C VAL A 44 -23.53 -2.97 -4.08
N TRP A 45 -23.42 -1.73 -3.57
CA TRP A 45 -22.37 -1.39 -2.63
C TRP A 45 -22.45 -2.17 -1.32
N ARG A 46 -23.67 -2.41 -0.81
CA ARG A 46 -23.85 -3.28 0.38
C ARG A 46 -23.47 -4.72 0.12
N GLU A 47 -23.77 -5.26 -1.05
CA GLU A 47 -23.36 -6.62 -1.41
C GLU A 47 -21.84 -6.78 -1.45
N LEU A 48 -21.14 -5.78 -1.98
CA LEU A 48 -19.68 -5.74 -1.92
C LEU A 48 -19.19 -5.53 -0.48
N GLY A 49 -19.75 -4.58 0.25
CA GLY A 49 -19.41 -4.29 1.64
C GLY A 49 -19.54 -5.50 2.56
N ARG A 50 -20.65 -6.25 2.47
CA ARG A 50 -20.85 -7.51 3.21
C ARG A 50 -19.83 -8.58 2.88
N ALA A 51 -19.40 -8.65 1.62
CA ALA A 51 -18.39 -9.60 1.20
C ALA A 51 -17.00 -9.26 1.76
N LEU A 52 -16.71 -7.97 1.94
CA LEU A 52 -15.46 -7.45 2.49
C LEU A 52 -15.45 -7.44 4.03
N ASP A 53 -16.57 -7.08 4.65
CA ASP A 53 -16.74 -7.07 6.10
C ASP A 53 -18.11 -7.63 6.49
N GLY A 54 -18.11 -8.82 7.11
CA GLY A 54 -19.32 -9.46 7.65
C GLY A 54 -20.00 -8.72 8.82
N ARG A 55 -19.52 -7.51 9.18
CA ARG A 55 -20.14 -6.63 10.19
C ARG A 55 -21.18 -5.67 9.62
N VAL A 56 -21.24 -5.51 8.29
CA VAL A 56 -22.21 -4.64 7.61
C VAL A 56 -23.67 -5.03 7.95
N ASP A 57 -23.92 -6.24 8.45
CA ASP A 57 -25.24 -6.70 8.90
C ASP A 57 -25.53 -6.54 10.41
N ALA A 58 -24.54 -6.26 11.27
CA ALA A 58 -24.71 -6.36 12.73
C ALA A 58 -25.03 -5.05 13.47
N GLY A 59 -24.75 -3.89 12.87
CA GLY A 59 -24.93 -2.57 13.51
C GLY A 59 -26.09 -1.75 12.96
N ALA A 60 -26.27 -1.75 11.63
CA ALA A 60 -27.14 -0.81 10.94
C ALA A 60 -28.64 -1.13 11.07
N GLU A 61 -29.03 -2.40 11.09
CA GLU A 61 -30.45 -2.79 11.19
C GLU A 61 -31.05 -2.47 12.57
N SER A 62 -30.22 -2.37 13.61
CA SER A 62 -30.68 -2.18 15.00
C SER A 62 -30.94 -0.73 15.41
N ARG A 63 -30.52 0.27 14.61
CA ARG A 63 -30.60 1.71 14.96
C ARG A 63 -31.44 2.58 14.05
N GLY A 64 -31.99 2.04 12.96
CA GLY A 64 -32.75 2.85 12.00
C GLY A 64 -31.92 3.92 11.29
N GLU A 65 -30.58 3.80 11.32
CA GLU A 65 -29.68 4.67 10.59
C GLU A 65 -29.52 4.10 9.17
N GLU A 66 -29.86 4.94 8.19
CA GLU A 66 -29.95 4.58 6.79
C GLU A 66 -28.54 4.37 6.20
N LEU A 67 -28.03 3.15 6.39
CA LEU A 67 -27.35 2.34 5.38
C LEU A 67 -25.92 2.73 5.01
N ASP A 68 -25.01 2.55 5.97
CA ASP A 68 -23.58 2.57 5.76
C ASP A 68 -23.09 1.26 5.09
N TYR A 69 -22.68 1.33 3.82
CA TYR A 69 -21.98 0.22 3.15
C TYR A 69 -20.47 0.25 3.42
N THR A 70 -20.02 1.06 4.38
CA THR A 70 -18.62 1.10 4.79
C THR A 70 -18.18 -0.28 5.25
N ALA A 71 -17.08 -0.74 4.68
CA ALA A 71 -16.47 -2.01 5.02
C ALA A 71 -14.97 -1.80 5.18
N SER A 72 -14.40 -2.46 6.19
CA SER A 72 -12.96 -2.47 6.40
C SER A 72 -12.47 -3.91 6.45
N PHE A 73 -11.32 -4.16 5.85
CA PHE A 73 -10.69 -5.47 5.90
C PHE A 73 -9.18 -5.37 6.00
N PHE A 74 -8.60 -6.43 6.53
CA PHE A 74 -7.17 -6.69 6.52
C PHE A 74 -6.95 -8.01 5.78
N ALA A 75 -5.96 -8.06 4.91
CA ALA A 75 -5.64 -9.24 4.13
C ALA A 75 -4.13 -9.49 4.16
N LEU A 76 -3.73 -10.58 4.81
CA LEU A 76 -2.35 -11.03 4.89
C LEU A 76 -1.94 -11.71 3.57
N PRO A 77 -0.63 -11.67 3.22
CA PRO A 77 -0.13 -12.41 2.08
C PRO A 77 -0.33 -13.91 2.30
N ALA A 78 -0.42 -14.67 1.21
CA ALA A 78 -0.34 -16.13 1.33
C ALA A 78 0.99 -16.49 2.03
N ALA A 79 0.98 -17.53 2.87
CA ALA A 79 2.13 -17.94 3.69
C ALA A 79 3.41 -18.27 2.89
N THR A 80 3.33 -18.31 1.57
CA THR A 80 4.41 -18.61 0.62
C THR A 80 4.90 -17.39 -0.17
N GLY A 81 4.40 -16.19 0.14
CA GLY A 81 4.77 -14.96 -0.55
C GLY A 81 6.11 -14.38 -0.09
N PRO A 82 6.98 -13.92 -1.01
CA PRO A 82 8.27 -13.30 -0.69
C PRO A 82 8.17 -11.85 -0.15
N ILE A 83 6.95 -11.29 -0.13
CA ILE A 83 6.68 -9.92 0.30
C ILE A 83 5.74 -9.99 1.50
N GLN A 84 6.21 -9.55 2.67
CA GLN A 84 5.42 -9.49 3.91
C GLN A 84 4.58 -8.21 3.97
N MET A 85 3.83 -7.90 2.91
CA MET A 85 2.95 -6.72 2.91
C MET A 85 1.53 -7.12 3.31
N LEU A 86 1.00 -6.38 4.28
CA LEU A 86 -0.41 -6.38 4.65
C LEU A 86 -1.17 -5.50 3.67
N VAL A 87 -2.37 -5.94 3.27
CA VAL A 87 -3.34 -5.06 2.62
C VAL A 87 -4.42 -4.66 3.58
N THR A 88 -4.61 -3.36 3.72
CA THR A 88 -5.75 -2.75 4.40
C THR A 88 -6.69 -2.20 3.33
N GLY A 89 -7.97 -2.53 3.42
CA GLY A 89 -8.98 -2.01 2.52
C GLY A 89 -10.07 -1.27 3.27
N LEU A 90 -10.49 -0.13 2.73
CA LEU A 90 -11.61 0.66 3.20
C LEU A 90 -12.53 0.96 2.01
N LEU A 91 -13.72 0.38 2.02
CA LEU A 91 -14.83 0.80 1.17
C LEU A 91 -15.65 1.81 1.95
N GLY A 92 -16.03 2.92 1.34
CA GLY A 92 -16.91 3.90 1.96
C GLY A 92 -17.54 4.85 0.96
N GLN A 93 -18.52 5.61 1.42
CA GLN A 93 -19.19 6.64 0.63
C GLN A 93 -18.26 7.85 0.42
N VAL A 94 -18.29 8.45 -0.77
CA VAL A 94 -17.48 9.65 -1.08
C VAL A 94 -18.05 10.86 -0.33
N GLU A 95 -19.36 11.05 -0.41
CA GLU A 95 -20.10 12.18 0.17
C GLU A 95 -21.48 11.71 0.62
N PRO A 96 -21.97 12.08 1.81
CA PRO A 96 -23.29 11.68 2.32
C PRO A 96 -24.46 11.99 1.36
N ALA A 97 -24.33 13.05 0.56
CA ALA A 97 -25.34 13.48 -0.40
C ALA A 97 -25.37 12.66 -1.72
N ALA A 98 -24.39 11.78 -1.94
CA ALA A 98 -24.26 10.95 -3.14
C ALA A 98 -24.07 9.46 -2.76
N PRO A 99 -25.12 8.78 -2.25
CA PRO A 99 -25.02 7.39 -1.78
C PRO A 99 -24.68 6.39 -2.87
N GLU A 100 -24.86 6.75 -4.14
CA GLU A 100 -24.46 5.96 -5.29
C GLU A 100 -22.95 5.97 -5.55
N ALA A 101 -22.20 6.92 -4.99
CA ALA A 101 -20.78 7.11 -5.23
C ALA A 101 -19.92 6.61 -4.07
N ALA A 102 -19.04 5.64 -4.35
CA ALA A 102 -18.16 5.04 -3.36
C ALA A 102 -16.68 5.16 -3.75
N VAL A 103 -15.83 5.14 -2.72
CA VAL A 103 -14.37 4.99 -2.84
C VAL A 103 -13.97 3.67 -2.20
N LEU A 104 -13.18 2.90 -2.93
CA LEU A 104 -12.37 1.83 -2.37
C LEU A 104 -10.93 2.33 -2.24
N HIS A 105 -10.45 2.46 -1.01
CA HIS A 105 -9.05 2.70 -0.69
C HIS A 105 -8.39 1.37 -0.35
N LEU A 106 -7.34 1.03 -1.09
CA LEU A 106 -6.47 -0.11 -0.82
C LEU A 106 -5.10 0.42 -0.43
N ARG A 107 -4.56 -0.05 0.69
CA ARG A 107 -3.23 0.30 1.19
C ARG A 107 -2.41 -0.96 1.38
N TRP A 108 -1.23 -0.97 0.79
CA TRP A 108 -0.22 -1.99 1.02
C TRP A 108 0.86 -1.41 1.92
N GLU A 109 1.15 -2.10 3.00
CA GLU A 109 2.17 -1.66 3.96
C GLU A 109 2.98 -2.84 4.47
N LEU A 110 4.23 -2.57 4.83
CA LEU A 110 5.09 -3.58 5.45
C LEU A 110 4.50 -4.06 6.76
N LEU A 111 4.40 -5.38 6.91
CA LEU A 111 4.04 -5.99 8.18
C LEU A 111 5.18 -5.73 9.18
N SER A 112 4.83 -5.19 10.34
CA SER A 112 5.80 -4.96 11.41
C SER A 112 6.47 -6.27 11.86
N ASP A 113 7.68 -6.16 12.38
CA ASP A 113 8.41 -7.28 12.97
C ASP A 113 7.60 -7.91 14.13
N GLY A 114 7.03 -9.09 13.90
CA GLY A 114 6.28 -9.84 14.89
C GLY A 114 5.03 -10.53 14.34
N PRO A 115 4.34 -11.34 15.16
CA PRO A 115 3.09 -11.96 14.74
C PRO A 115 1.99 -10.89 14.56
N PRO A 116 1.20 -10.95 13.47
CA PRO A 116 0.10 -10.02 13.27
C PRO A 116 -0.93 -10.14 14.41
N PRO A 117 -1.50 -9.00 14.87
CA PRO A 117 -2.56 -9.02 15.87
C PRO A 117 -3.73 -9.96 15.51
N PRO A 118 -4.39 -10.62 16.49
CA PRO A 118 -5.44 -11.59 16.20
C PRO A 118 -6.63 -11.04 15.38
N TYR A 119 -6.91 -9.75 15.44
CA TYR A 119 -7.98 -9.14 14.63
C TYR A 119 -7.63 -9.07 13.15
N ILE A 120 -6.35 -8.84 12.80
CA ILE A 120 -5.84 -8.87 11.42
C ILE A 120 -5.97 -10.29 10.87
N VAL A 121 -5.52 -11.29 11.64
CA VAL A 121 -5.62 -12.71 11.24
C VAL A 121 -7.07 -13.11 11.00
N ARG A 122 -7.99 -12.76 11.91
CA ARG A 122 -9.42 -13.05 11.75
C ARG A 122 -10.04 -12.37 10.52
N SER A 123 -9.70 -11.11 10.28
CA SER A 123 -10.18 -10.38 9.10
C SER A 123 -9.63 -10.99 7.81
N SER A 124 -8.33 -11.29 7.77
CA SER A 124 -7.67 -11.94 6.63
C SER A 124 -8.27 -13.30 6.31
N ASN A 125 -8.51 -14.14 7.32
CA ASN A 125 -9.14 -15.45 7.10
C ASN A 125 -10.56 -15.33 6.54
N ARG A 126 -11.30 -14.29 6.92
CA ARG A 126 -12.66 -14.04 6.42
C ARG A 126 -12.67 -13.70 4.94
N VAL A 127 -11.74 -12.85 4.51
CA VAL A 127 -11.63 -12.41 3.10
C VAL A 127 -10.75 -13.35 2.25
N GLY A 128 -10.21 -14.42 2.84
CA GLY A 128 -9.38 -15.42 2.16
C GLY A 128 -7.92 -14.98 1.93
N GLY A 129 -7.47 -13.92 2.58
CA GLY A 129 -6.14 -13.32 2.36
C GLY A 129 -6.06 -12.46 1.11
N TRP A 130 -4.86 -11.93 0.87
CA TRP A 130 -4.56 -10.92 -0.15
C TRP A 130 -5.02 -11.28 -1.58
N PRO A 131 -4.66 -12.46 -2.14
CA PRO A 131 -5.04 -12.74 -3.53
C PRO A 131 -6.55 -12.91 -3.69
N ALA A 132 -7.20 -13.53 -2.69
CA ALA A 132 -8.62 -13.83 -2.72
C ALA A 132 -9.48 -12.57 -2.58
N VAL A 133 -9.09 -11.63 -1.71
CA VAL A 133 -9.88 -10.39 -1.54
C VAL A 133 -9.81 -9.51 -2.79
N LEU A 134 -8.68 -9.47 -3.49
CA LEU A 134 -8.58 -8.74 -4.75
C LEU A 134 -9.42 -9.37 -5.86
N GLU A 135 -9.42 -10.70 -5.97
CA GLU A 135 -10.31 -11.40 -6.90
C GLU A 135 -11.79 -11.16 -6.57
N LEU A 136 -12.14 -11.18 -5.28
CA LEU A 136 -13.48 -10.85 -4.81
C LEU A 136 -13.89 -9.42 -5.23
N ILE A 137 -13.00 -8.45 -5.03
CA ILE A 137 -13.21 -7.06 -5.46
C ILE A 137 -13.39 -7.01 -6.97
N ALA A 138 -12.50 -7.63 -7.75
CA ALA A 138 -12.57 -7.62 -9.22
C ALA A 138 -13.84 -8.31 -9.76
N ALA A 139 -14.33 -9.35 -9.09
CA ALA A 139 -15.53 -10.09 -9.45
C ALA A 139 -16.83 -9.35 -9.10
N ARG A 140 -16.82 -8.59 -8.00
CA ARG A 140 -18.00 -7.88 -7.46
C ARG A 140 -17.96 -6.38 -7.66
N TRP A 141 -16.93 -5.85 -8.32
CA TRP A 141 -16.81 -4.43 -8.55
C TRP A 141 -18.00 -3.92 -9.38
N PRO A 142 -18.70 -2.88 -8.92
CA PRO A 142 -19.75 -2.27 -9.73
C PRO A 142 -19.15 -1.46 -10.87
N GLY A 143 -19.32 -1.98 -12.09
CA GLY A 143 -18.92 -1.31 -13.31
C GLY A 143 -17.80 -2.03 -14.06
N PRO A 144 -17.08 -1.33 -14.94
CA PRO A 144 -16.00 -1.94 -15.71
C PRO A 144 -14.84 -2.36 -14.81
N ARG A 145 -14.17 -3.46 -15.17
CA ARG A 145 -12.93 -3.89 -14.52
C ARG A 145 -11.75 -2.97 -14.79
N LYS A 146 -11.77 -2.28 -15.94
CA LYS A 146 -10.79 -1.24 -16.26
C LYS A 146 -11.24 0.04 -15.55
N VAL A 147 -10.43 0.51 -14.60
CA VAL A 147 -10.73 1.66 -13.74
C VAL A 147 -9.56 2.64 -13.74
N THR A 148 -9.83 3.91 -13.46
CA THR A 148 -8.79 4.88 -13.13
C THR A 148 -8.65 4.93 -11.61
N ALA A 149 -7.45 4.69 -11.12
CA ALA A 149 -7.10 4.86 -9.72
C ALA A 149 -6.24 6.10 -9.52
N GLU A 150 -6.48 6.80 -8.42
CA GLU A 150 -5.47 7.68 -7.83
C GLU A 150 -4.48 6.78 -7.07
N VAL A 151 -3.19 6.97 -7.29
CA VAL A 151 -2.13 6.10 -6.77
C VAL A 151 -1.12 6.97 -6.05
N SER A 152 -0.66 6.53 -4.88
CA SER A 152 0.52 7.09 -4.23
C SER A 152 1.42 5.99 -3.72
N ALA A 153 2.73 6.15 -3.81
CA ALA A 153 3.68 5.19 -3.26
C ALA A 153 4.81 5.90 -2.52
N THR A 154 5.41 5.21 -1.57
CA THR A 154 6.57 5.69 -0.81
C THR A 154 7.67 4.64 -0.88
N TYR A 155 8.85 5.06 -1.33
CA TYR A 155 10.05 4.25 -1.39
C TYR A 155 11.11 4.81 -0.45
N VAL A 156 11.80 3.93 0.26
CA VAL A 156 13.06 4.23 0.95
C VAL A 156 14.20 3.82 0.01
N ILE A 157 15.06 4.77 -0.34
CA ILE A 157 16.13 4.61 -1.31
C ILE A 157 17.48 4.83 -0.64
N LYS A 158 18.42 3.91 -0.86
CA LYS A 158 19.81 4.02 -0.42
C LYS A 158 20.58 4.99 -1.32
N THR A 159 21.12 6.05 -0.72
CA THR A 159 21.88 7.08 -1.43
C THR A 159 23.17 6.55 -2.08
N ALA A 160 23.69 5.43 -1.56
CA ALA A 160 24.85 4.74 -2.13
C ALA A 160 24.57 4.08 -3.48
N VAL A 161 23.29 3.86 -3.84
CA VAL A 161 22.91 3.21 -5.11
C VAL A 161 22.19 4.18 -6.06
N TYR A 162 21.37 5.06 -5.50
CA TYR A 162 20.60 6.03 -6.26
C TYR A 162 20.72 7.43 -5.68
N LYS A 163 20.88 8.42 -6.56
CA LYS A 163 20.56 9.82 -6.33
C LYS A 163 19.50 10.25 -7.35
N LEU A 164 18.85 11.39 -7.13
CA LEU A 164 17.99 11.98 -8.15
C LEU A 164 18.84 12.75 -9.18
N ASP A 165 18.31 12.89 -10.39
CA ASP A 165 18.95 13.63 -11.48
C ASP A 165 19.27 15.10 -11.10
N GLU A 166 20.22 15.73 -11.79
CA GLU A 166 20.81 17.06 -11.46
C GLU A 166 19.77 18.21 -11.43
N GLY A 167 18.54 18.00 -11.91
CA GLY A 167 17.40 18.93 -11.81
C GLY A 167 16.46 18.71 -10.62
N MET A 168 16.67 17.65 -9.83
CA MET A 168 15.84 17.24 -8.70
C MET A 168 16.64 17.14 -7.40
N GLU A 169 17.61 18.04 -7.23
CA GLU A 169 18.44 18.08 -6.04
C GLU A 169 17.70 18.72 -4.85
N LEU A 170 17.83 18.12 -3.67
CA LEU A 170 17.50 18.82 -2.42
C LEU A 170 18.50 19.96 -2.25
N SER A 171 18.03 21.20 -2.37
CA SER A 171 18.82 22.34 -1.96
C SER A 171 19.28 22.14 -0.51
N PRO A 172 20.59 22.18 -0.21
CA PRO A 172 21.09 22.09 1.15
C PRO A 172 20.81 23.38 1.98
N GLU A 173 19.92 24.26 1.49
CA GLU A 173 19.73 25.60 2.03
C GLU A 173 19.29 25.58 3.50
N ARG A 174 20.21 26.03 4.34
CA ARG A 174 19.98 26.35 5.75
C ARG A 174 19.35 27.74 5.80
N SER A 175 18.05 27.84 6.02
CA SER A 175 17.45 29.12 6.36
C SER A 175 17.62 29.35 7.87
N SER A 176 18.37 30.41 8.22
CA SER A 176 18.46 30.87 9.61
C SER A 176 17.41 31.94 9.85
N GLN A 177 16.32 31.61 10.54
CA GLN A 177 15.52 32.64 11.20
C GLN A 177 16.04 32.79 12.63
N ARG A 178 16.39 34.04 12.99
CA ARG A 178 16.84 34.52 14.32
C ARG A 178 16.69 33.45 15.43
N GLN A 179 17.78 32.73 15.72
CA GLN A 179 17.95 31.71 16.78
C GLN A 179 17.41 30.28 16.55
N ARG A 180 16.82 29.94 15.39
CA ARG A 180 16.53 28.54 15.03
C ARG A 180 17.09 28.21 13.64
N ARG A 181 17.90 27.14 13.56
CA ARG A 181 18.32 26.56 12.29
C ARG A 181 17.16 25.72 11.77
N VAL A 182 16.54 26.16 10.68
CA VAL A 182 15.54 25.37 9.96
C VAL A 182 16.24 24.89 8.68
N THR A 183 16.35 23.58 8.53
CA THR A 183 16.88 22.97 7.30
C THR A 183 15.68 22.48 6.51
N GLN A 184 15.56 22.95 5.27
CA GLN A 184 14.60 22.36 4.33
C GLN A 184 15.16 21.00 3.91
N THR A 185 14.52 19.92 4.35
CA THR A 185 14.93 18.55 4.00
C THR A 185 13.98 17.91 2.98
N ALA A 186 13.02 18.67 2.45
CA ALA A 186 12.04 18.18 1.50
C ALA A 186 11.83 19.11 0.30
N ALA A 187 11.58 18.50 -0.86
CA ALA A 187 11.26 19.16 -2.12
C ALA A 187 10.16 18.37 -2.86
N GLU A 188 9.44 19.05 -3.75
CA GLU A 188 8.37 18.48 -4.54
C GLU A 188 8.48 18.96 -6.00
N TRP A 189 8.26 18.03 -6.93
CA TRP A 189 8.24 18.28 -8.37
C TRP A 189 6.97 17.73 -9.00
N ARG A 190 6.54 18.36 -10.09
CA ARG A 190 5.52 17.83 -11.01
C ARG A 190 6.20 17.29 -12.25
N ILE A 191 5.71 16.16 -12.76
CA ILE A 191 6.25 15.47 -13.92
C ILE A 191 5.29 15.70 -15.09
N GLU A 192 5.79 16.34 -16.15
CA GLU A 192 5.00 16.68 -17.33
C GLU A 192 5.73 16.23 -18.62
N PRO A 193 5.14 15.32 -19.42
CA PRO A 193 3.93 14.54 -19.12
C PRO A 193 4.18 13.52 -17.98
N PRO A 194 3.14 13.06 -17.26
CA PRO A 194 3.29 12.02 -16.23
C PRO A 194 3.93 10.74 -16.78
N SER A 195 4.73 10.09 -15.94
CA SER A 195 5.36 8.79 -16.24
C SER A 195 4.57 7.67 -15.57
N GLY A 196 3.63 7.07 -16.31
CA GLY A 196 2.70 6.09 -15.75
C GLY A 196 1.87 6.68 -14.58
N PRO A 197 1.84 6.05 -13.39
CA PRO A 197 1.16 6.60 -12.20
C PRO A 197 1.92 7.77 -11.54
N VAL A 198 3.11 8.15 -12.03
CA VAL A 198 3.96 9.18 -11.41
C VAL A 198 3.76 10.53 -12.09
N GLY A 199 2.89 11.37 -11.52
CA GLY A 199 2.68 12.76 -11.94
C GLY A 199 3.29 13.80 -10.99
N ARG A 200 3.58 13.39 -9.76
CA ARG A 200 4.23 14.20 -8.73
C ARG A 200 5.22 13.34 -7.96
N VAL A 201 6.34 13.94 -7.60
CA VAL A 201 7.37 13.33 -6.76
C VAL A 201 7.70 14.29 -5.62
N SER A 202 7.68 13.79 -4.40
CA SER A 202 8.13 14.48 -3.20
C SER A 202 9.30 13.70 -2.63
N LEU A 203 10.29 14.40 -2.09
CA LEU A 203 11.50 13.81 -1.57
C LEU A 203 11.76 14.35 -0.17
N ALA A 204 12.20 13.48 0.74
CA ALA A 204 12.70 13.86 2.04
C ALA A 204 14.00 13.11 2.36
N ARG A 205 14.99 13.81 2.90
CA ARG A 205 16.19 13.14 3.44
C ARG A 205 15.97 12.74 4.89
N ILE A 206 16.02 11.44 5.18
CA ILE A 206 15.92 10.91 6.54
C ILE A 206 17.31 10.82 7.18
N SER A 207 18.31 10.36 6.43
CA SER A 207 19.68 10.20 6.91
C SER A 207 20.71 10.53 5.82
N ALA A 208 22.00 10.38 6.12
CA ALA A 208 23.04 10.48 5.10
C ALA A 208 22.95 9.35 4.06
N GLU A 209 22.41 8.21 4.46
CA GLU A 209 22.38 6.96 3.69
C GLU A 209 21.02 6.69 3.03
N GLU A 210 19.96 7.39 3.44
CA GLU A 210 18.59 7.10 3.03
C GLU A 210 17.80 8.35 2.64
N LEU A 211 17.07 8.21 1.53
CA LEU A 211 16.08 9.14 1.01
C LEU A 211 14.71 8.48 1.03
N VAL A 212 13.68 9.25 1.38
CA VAL A 212 12.30 8.88 1.14
C VAL A 212 11.81 9.58 -0.11
N VAL A 213 11.30 8.81 -1.05
CA VAL A 213 10.65 9.30 -2.26
C VAL A 213 9.18 8.92 -2.19
N ALA A 214 8.31 9.92 -2.13
CA ALA A 214 6.88 9.74 -2.28
C ALA A 214 6.47 10.11 -3.70
N THR A 215 5.62 9.31 -4.33
CA THR A 215 5.07 9.58 -5.66
C THR A 215 3.55 9.63 -5.59
N SER A 216 2.92 10.38 -6.49
CA SER A 216 1.47 10.33 -6.68
C SER A 216 1.06 10.65 -8.11
N GLY A 217 -0.11 10.17 -8.49
CA GLY A 217 -0.72 10.44 -9.80
C GLY A 217 -1.92 9.56 -10.07
N HIS A 218 -2.29 9.43 -11.33
CA HIS A 218 -3.43 8.63 -11.78
C HIS A 218 -2.97 7.52 -12.71
N HIS A 219 -3.64 6.38 -12.66
CA HIS A 219 -3.31 5.24 -13.51
C HIS A 219 -4.57 4.49 -13.94
N GLU A 220 -4.63 4.13 -15.22
CA GLU A 220 -5.60 3.13 -15.67
C GLU A 220 -5.08 1.74 -15.31
N LEU A 221 -5.91 0.95 -14.63
CA LEU A 221 -5.56 -0.41 -14.24
C LEU A 221 -6.74 -1.36 -14.46
N THR A 222 -6.47 -2.66 -14.46
CA THR A 222 -7.51 -3.69 -14.49
C THR A 222 -7.60 -4.37 -13.13
N LEU A 223 -8.78 -4.40 -12.54
CA LEU A 223 -8.99 -5.10 -11.26
C LEU A 223 -8.73 -6.61 -11.44
N GLY A 224 -7.96 -7.19 -10.52
CA GLY A 224 -7.63 -8.63 -10.48
C GLY A 224 -6.65 -8.96 -9.35
N SER A 225 -6.31 -10.25 -9.18
CA SER A 225 -5.45 -10.75 -8.08
C SER A 225 -4.05 -10.12 -8.03
N ASN A 226 -3.54 -9.63 -9.17
CA ASN A 226 -2.16 -9.17 -9.32
C ASN A 226 -2.01 -7.65 -9.19
N LEU A 227 -3.11 -6.94 -8.90
CA LEU A 227 -3.19 -5.47 -8.87
C LEU A 227 -2.01 -4.79 -8.17
N GLY A 228 -1.60 -5.31 -7.01
CA GLY A 228 -0.54 -4.69 -6.21
C GLY A 228 0.86 -4.87 -6.80
N ALA A 229 1.12 -6.01 -7.46
CA ALA A 229 2.37 -6.21 -8.18
C ALA A 229 2.42 -5.31 -9.43
N GLU A 230 1.34 -5.28 -10.21
CA GLU A 230 1.23 -4.43 -11.40
C GLU A 230 1.38 -2.94 -11.07
N LEU A 231 0.74 -2.48 -9.99
CA LEU A 231 0.86 -1.10 -9.53
C LEU A 231 2.28 -0.78 -9.03
N ASN A 232 2.87 -1.64 -8.22
CA ASN A 232 4.25 -1.42 -7.77
C ASN A 232 5.22 -1.34 -8.95
N ASP A 233 5.11 -2.25 -9.90
CA ASP A 233 5.96 -2.28 -11.09
C ASP A 233 5.75 -1.02 -11.95
N ALA A 234 4.49 -0.60 -12.15
CA ALA A 234 4.16 0.61 -12.89
C ALA A 234 4.69 1.88 -12.22
N VAL A 235 4.59 1.99 -10.88
CA VAL A 235 5.13 3.12 -10.14
C VAL A 235 6.65 3.12 -10.20
N TRP A 236 7.28 1.96 -9.99
CA TRP A 236 8.73 1.85 -10.04
C TRP A 236 9.29 2.20 -11.41
N GLU A 237 8.71 1.68 -12.50
CA GLU A 237 9.13 2.03 -13.85
C GLU A 237 8.86 3.51 -14.18
N GLY A 238 7.82 4.11 -13.58
CA GLY A 238 7.57 5.55 -13.70
C GLY A 238 8.62 6.41 -12.96
N LEU A 239 9.07 5.96 -11.80
CA LEU A 239 10.04 6.65 -10.94
C LEU A 239 11.50 6.44 -11.41
N ARG A 240 11.83 5.24 -11.87
CA ARG A 240 13.20 4.80 -12.19
C ARG A 240 13.97 5.75 -13.12
N PRO A 241 13.38 6.36 -14.17
CA PRO A 241 14.09 7.31 -15.03
C PRO A 241 14.55 8.59 -14.32
N LEU A 242 13.97 8.91 -13.17
CA LEU A 242 14.32 10.08 -12.36
C LEU A 242 15.51 9.78 -11.42
N LEU A 243 15.84 8.50 -11.24
CA LEU A 243 16.92 8.02 -10.39
C LEU A 243 18.16 7.75 -11.24
N VAL A 244 19.31 8.28 -10.80
CA VAL A 244 20.61 8.05 -11.41
C VAL A 244 21.56 7.39 -10.42
N SER A 245 22.54 6.64 -10.91
CA SER A 245 23.60 6.13 -10.04
C SER A 245 24.51 7.29 -9.56
N PRO A 246 25.00 7.24 -8.31
CA PRO A 246 25.76 8.33 -7.70
C PRO A 246 27.07 8.66 -8.41
#